data_AF-A0A7W5XD27-F1
#
_entry.id   AF-A0A7W5XD27-F1
#
_cell.length_a   1.000
_cell.length_b   1.000
_cell.length_c   1.000
_cell.angle_alpha   90.00
_cell.angle_beta   90.00
_cell.angle_gamma   90.00
#
_symmetry.space_group_name_H-M   'P 1'
#
loop_
_entity.id
_entity.type
_entity.pdbx_description
1 polymer ?
#
loop_
_entity_poly.entity_id
_entity_poly.type
_entity_poly.pdbx_seq_one_letter_code
_entity_poly.pdbx_strand_id
1 'polypeptide(L)'
;MSRLPAALLLAGAVVLGAPLLSAGAIAQSENEVYNRIEELHGNAEAFDRPLRRLVLAMRSGDAETIAGLAEYPLTVKANGETYDVENAEDFVENFEDLVTPETRRAVGRQQYQDLFVNSDGVMLANGAVWMGAVCEDNACEDSHWAIIAINN
;
A
#
# COMPACT_ATOMS: atom_id res chain seq x y z
N MET A 1 -48.62 4.55 -66.25
CA MET A 1 -47.44 3.76 -65.82
C MET A 1 -46.49 4.68 -65.07
N SER A 2 -45.89 4.19 -63.97
CA SER A 2 -44.94 4.85 -63.04
C SER A 2 -45.48 5.90 -62.07
N ARG A 3 -45.01 6.03 -60.81
CA ARG A 3 -44.53 5.13 -59.73
C ARG A 3 -44.70 5.95 -58.42
N LEU A 4 -45.00 5.25 -57.32
CA LEU A 4 -45.16 5.66 -55.91
C LEU A 4 -43.88 6.34 -55.29
N PRO A 5 -43.81 6.72 -53.99
CA PRO A 5 -44.64 7.65 -53.18
C PRO A 5 -43.79 8.42 -52.10
N ALA A 6 -44.46 8.96 -51.08
CA ALA A 6 -44.03 9.16 -49.68
C ALA A 6 -43.23 10.42 -49.27
N ALA A 7 -43.74 11.12 -48.26
CA ALA A 7 -43.09 11.24 -46.94
C ALA A 7 -44.01 11.97 -45.95
N LEU A 8 -44.34 11.30 -44.84
CA LEU A 8 -44.95 11.89 -43.65
C LEU A 8 -43.84 11.89 -42.57
N LEU A 9 -43.51 13.06 -42.00
CA LEU A 9 -42.56 13.17 -40.89
C LEU A 9 -43.28 13.78 -39.69
N LEU A 10 -43.33 13.02 -38.59
CA LEU A 10 -43.74 13.46 -37.26
C LEU A 10 -42.48 13.64 -36.40
N ALA A 11 -42.35 14.82 -35.78
CA ALA A 11 -41.27 15.18 -34.88
C ALA A 11 -41.47 14.57 -33.48
N GLY A 12 -40.41 14.02 -32.89
CA GLY A 12 -40.37 13.53 -31.51
C GLY A 12 -39.10 14.04 -30.81
N ALA A 13 -39.26 14.66 -29.64
CA ALA A 13 -38.23 15.31 -28.84
C ALA A 13 -37.23 14.30 -28.24
N VAL A 14 -35.94 14.63 -28.31
CA VAL A 14 -34.84 13.85 -27.70
C VAL A 14 -34.48 14.45 -26.35
N VAL A 15 -34.62 13.66 -25.28
CA VAL A 15 -34.09 13.95 -23.95
C VAL A 15 -32.63 13.49 -23.90
N LEU A 16 -31.70 14.43 -23.65
CA LEU A 16 -30.28 14.17 -23.47
C LEU A 16 -30.03 13.55 -22.08
N GLY A 17 -29.88 12.22 -22.02
CA GLY A 17 -29.34 11.53 -20.85
C GLY A 17 -27.82 11.35 -21.02
N ALA A 18 -27.02 12.06 -20.23
CA ALA A 18 -25.58 11.81 -20.14
C ALA A 18 -25.30 10.69 -19.13
N PRO A 19 -24.53 9.63 -19.46
CA PRO A 19 -24.19 8.59 -18.52
C PRO A 19 -23.10 9.09 -17.55
N LEU A 20 -23.37 8.97 -16.24
CA LEU A 20 -22.38 9.11 -15.19
C LEU A 20 -21.41 7.92 -15.28
N LEU A 21 -20.18 8.16 -15.71
CA LEU A 21 -19.11 7.16 -15.63
C LEU A 21 -18.65 7.08 -14.17
N SER A 22 -19.09 6.04 -13.45
CA SER A 22 -18.46 5.65 -12.19
C SER A 22 -17.03 5.19 -12.47
N ALA A 23 -16.04 5.97 -12.02
CA ALA A 23 -14.64 5.57 -12.00
C ALA A 23 -14.45 4.47 -10.94
N GLY A 24 -14.51 3.20 -11.35
CA GLY A 24 -14.01 2.11 -10.53
C GLY A 24 -12.49 2.22 -10.41
N ALA A 25 -11.94 2.03 -9.20
CA ALA A 25 -10.50 1.90 -9.01
C ALA A 25 -10.02 0.69 -9.84
N ILE A 26 -9.20 0.95 -10.85
CA ILE A 26 -8.50 -0.12 -11.56
C ILE A 26 -7.39 -0.60 -10.64
N ALA A 27 -7.43 -1.88 -10.24
CA ALA A 27 -6.33 -2.51 -9.52
C ALA A 27 -5.07 -2.45 -10.38
N GLN A 28 -3.97 -1.94 -9.81
CA GLN A 28 -2.68 -1.84 -10.49
C GLN A 28 -2.12 -3.23 -10.79
N SER A 29 -1.13 -3.32 -11.68
CA SER A 29 -0.43 -4.60 -11.90
C SER A 29 0.77 -4.73 -10.96
N GLU A 30 1.15 -5.96 -10.58
CA GLU A 30 2.36 -6.19 -9.77
C GLU A 30 3.62 -5.59 -10.43
N ASN A 31 3.73 -5.70 -11.76
CA ASN A 31 4.84 -5.12 -12.52
C ASN A 31 4.88 -3.58 -12.45
N GLU A 32 3.72 -2.92 -12.40
CA GLU A 32 3.65 -1.45 -12.26
C GLU A 32 4.18 -1.02 -10.90
N VAL A 33 3.76 -1.71 -9.83
CA VAL A 33 4.28 -1.47 -8.48
C VAL A 33 5.78 -1.74 -8.43
N TYR A 34 6.23 -2.86 -9.00
CA TYR A 34 7.65 -3.24 -9.02
C TYR A 34 8.50 -2.15 -9.68
N ASN A 35 8.10 -1.72 -10.88
CA ASN A 35 8.82 -0.70 -11.62
C ASN A 35 8.83 0.63 -10.86
N ARG A 36 7.75 0.96 -10.14
CA ARG A 36 7.67 2.18 -9.35
C ARG A 36 8.58 2.14 -8.12
N ILE A 37 8.73 0.97 -7.49
CA ILE A 37 9.72 0.76 -6.41
C ILE A 37 11.12 0.95 -6.97
N GLU A 38 11.44 0.30 -8.09
CA GLU A 38 12.76 0.40 -8.70
C GLU A 38 13.10 1.84 -9.10
N GLU A 39 12.13 2.57 -9.68
CA GLU A 39 12.31 3.97 -10.09
C GLU A 39 12.58 4.91 -8.91
N LEU A 40 11.88 4.73 -7.79
CA LEU A 40 11.94 5.68 -6.67
C LEU A 40 12.93 5.31 -5.57
N HIS A 41 13.12 4.01 -5.33
CA HIS A 41 13.88 3.49 -4.19
C HIS A 41 15.01 2.55 -4.63
N GLY A 42 14.99 2.08 -5.87
CA GLY A 42 15.85 0.97 -6.30
C GLY A 42 15.56 -0.32 -5.54
N ASN A 43 16.40 -1.33 -5.76
CA ASN A 43 16.39 -2.58 -4.98
C ASN A 43 15.01 -3.27 -4.92
N ALA A 44 14.21 -3.18 -5.99
CA ALA A 44 12.87 -3.75 -6.03
C ALA A 44 12.88 -5.29 -5.92
N GLU A 45 13.95 -5.93 -6.42
CA GLU A 45 14.15 -7.38 -6.32
C GLU A 45 14.17 -7.86 -4.87
N ALA A 46 14.76 -7.10 -3.94
CA ALA A 46 14.85 -7.48 -2.54
C ALA A 46 13.55 -7.28 -1.75
N PHE A 47 12.55 -6.58 -2.29
CA PHE A 47 11.36 -6.15 -1.54
C PHE A 47 10.35 -7.28 -1.27
N ASP A 48 10.20 -8.25 -2.18
CA ASP A 48 9.17 -9.30 -2.08
C ASP A 48 9.29 -10.13 -0.79
N ARG A 49 10.51 -10.48 -0.39
CA ARG A 49 10.73 -11.32 0.81
C ARG A 49 10.33 -10.60 2.10
N PRO A 50 10.81 -9.37 2.41
CA PRO A 50 10.37 -8.59 3.56
C PRO A 50 8.86 -8.36 3.59
N LEU A 51 8.23 -8.02 2.45
CA LEU A 51 6.78 -7.88 2.35
C LEU A 51 6.05 -9.17 2.76
N ARG A 52 6.44 -10.32 2.20
CA ARG A 52 5.81 -11.61 2.54
C ARG A 52 5.97 -11.96 4.01
N ARG A 53 7.16 -11.72 4.59
CA ARG A 53 7.41 -11.95 6.02
C ARG A 53 6.51 -11.07 6.87
N LEU A 54 6.38 -9.78 6.54
CA LEU A 54 5.51 -8.85 7.24
C LEU A 54 4.03 -9.28 7.16
N VAL A 55 3.53 -9.60 5.96
CA VAL A 55 2.14 -10.02 5.75
C VAL A 55 1.83 -11.28 6.56
N LEU A 56 2.72 -12.27 6.57
CA LEU A 56 2.54 -13.49 7.35
C LEU A 56 2.59 -13.22 8.86
N ALA A 57 3.56 -12.44 9.33
CA ALA A 57 3.70 -12.11 10.74
C ALA A 57 2.51 -11.31 11.28
N MET A 58 1.99 -10.38 10.49
CA MET A 58 0.76 -9.63 10.80
C MET A 58 -0.48 -10.55 10.88
N ARG A 59 -0.55 -11.61 10.05
CA ARG A 59 -1.63 -12.61 10.15
C ARG A 59 -1.53 -13.44 11.43
N SER A 60 -0.33 -13.87 11.81
CA SER A 60 -0.12 -14.75 12.96
C SER A 60 0.02 -14.00 14.29
N GLY A 61 0.20 -12.67 14.26
CA GLY A 61 0.54 -11.90 15.46
C GLY A 61 1.97 -12.19 15.95
N ASP A 62 2.88 -12.49 15.03
CA ASP A 62 4.29 -12.77 15.35
C ASP A 62 5.05 -11.45 15.57
N ALA A 63 5.04 -10.98 16.82
CA ALA A 63 5.68 -9.74 17.23
C ALA A 63 7.19 -9.75 16.97
N GLU A 64 7.88 -10.88 17.20
CA GLU A 64 9.32 -10.99 17.02
C GLU A 64 9.72 -10.81 15.55
N THR A 65 8.98 -11.42 14.62
CA THR A 65 9.23 -11.22 13.19
C THR A 65 8.95 -9.79 12.75
N ILE A 66 7.90 -9.15 13.26
CA ILE A 66 7.59 -7.74 12.93
C ILE A 66 8.69 -6.83 13.48
N ALA A 67 9.09 -7.03 14.74
CA ALA A 67 10.13 -6.26 15.39
C ALA A 67 11.47 -6.38 14.64
N GLY A 68 11.82 -7.58 14.17
CA GLY A 68 13.05 -7.82 13.38
C GLY A 68 13.00 -7.33 11.94
N LEU A 69 11.85 -6.84 11.46
CA LEU A 69 11.71 -6.16 10.17
C LEU A 69 11.73 -4.64 10.30
N ALA A 70 11.71 -4.09 11.52
CA ALA A 70 11.69 -2.65 11.73
C ALA A 70 13.10 -2.03 11.75
N GLU A 71 13.18 -0.81 11.25
CA GLU A 71 14.33 0.06 11.42
C GLU A 71 14.15 0.86 12.71
N TYR A 72 15.17 0.82 13.58
CA TYR A 72 15.13 1.51 14.87
C TYR A 72 16.06 2.74 14.90
N PRO A 73 15.67 3.82 15.60
CA PRO A 73 14.43 3.98 16.36
C PRO A 73 13.20 4.10 15.44
N LEU A 74 12.11 3.43 15.83
CA LEU A 74 10.87 3.35 15.05
C LEU A 74 9.83 4.30 15.64
N THR A 75 9.34 5.24 14.83
CA THR A 75 8.19 6.06 15.21
C THR A 75 6.88 5.29 14.99
N VAL A 76 6.12 5.12 16.07
CA VAL A 76 4.79 4.52 16.05
C VAL A 76 3.77 5.56 16.52
N LYS A 77 2.73 5.81 15.73
CA LYS A 77 1.57 6.59 16.14
C LYS A 77 0.44 5.61 16.39
N ALA A 78 0.01 5.49 17.64
CA ALA A 78 -1.06 4.59 18.04
C ALA A 78 -1.91 5.29 19.11
N ASN A 79 -3.23 5.05 19.10
CA ASN A 79 -4.15 5.56 20.14
C ASN A 79 -4.12 7.09 20.36
N GLY A 80 -3.72 7.86 19.34
CA GLY A 80 -3.59 9.32 19.41
C GLY A 80 -2.29 9.83 20.06
N GLU A 81 -1.38 8.92 20.40
CA GLU A 81 -0.05 9.22 20.94
C GLU A 81 1.03 8.92 19.90
N THR A 82 2.25 9.43 20.13
CA THR A 82 3.44 9.09 19.34
C THR A 82 4.46 8.46 20.28
N TYR A 83 4.94 7.29 19.91
CA TYR A 83 5.94 6.51 20.62
C TYR A 83 7.19 6.46 19.74
N ASP A 84 8.34 6.75 20.33
CA ASP A 84 9.64 6.44 19.75
C ASP A 84 10.10 5.12 20.38
N VAL A 85 10.08 4.06 19.58
CA VAL A 85 10.46 2.71 20.01
C VAL A 85 11.93 2.52 19.70
N GLU A 86 12.76 2.29 20.71
CA GLU A 86 14.22 2.36 20.56
C GLU A 86 14.83 1.06 20.01
N ASN A 87 14.18 -0.07 20.23
CA ASN A 87 14.70 -1.38 19.84
C ASN A 87 13.59 -2.45 19.75
N ALA A 88 13.99 -3.63 19.28
CA ALA A 88 13.09 -4.76 19.08
C ALA A 88 12.51 -5.35 20.37
N GLU A 89 13.24 -5.30 21.49
CA GLU A 89 12.75 -5.78 22.78
C GLU A 89 11.57 -4.91 23.24
N ASP A 90 11.75 -3.58 23.22
CA ASP A 90 10.71 -2.61 23.55
C ASP A 90 9.47 -2.77 22.64
N PHE A 91 9.68 -3.04 21.35
CA PHE A 91 8.58 -3.29 20.41
C PHE A 91 7.78 -4.53 20.79
N VAL A 92 8.45 -5.64 21.10
CA VAL A 92 7.79 -6.92 21.44
C VAL A 92 7.05 -6.80 22.77
N GLU A 93 7.65 -6.16 23.77
CA GLU A 93 7.02 -5.95 25.08
C GLU A 93 5.73 -5.12 25.00
N ASN A 94 5.67 -4.16 24.08
CA ASN A 94 4.54 -3.23 23.93
C ASN A 94 3.68 -3.52 22.68
N PHE A 95 3.83 -4.70 22.07
CA PHE A 95 3.31 -5.00 20.74
C PHE A 95 1.81 -4.72 20.55
N GLU A 96 0.97 -5.13 21.50
CA GLU A 96 -0.48 -4.99 21.39
C GLU A 96 -0.93 -3.52 21.50
N ASP A 97 -0.14 -2.65 22.12
CA ASP A 97 -0.39 -1.21 22.18
C ASP A 97 0.15 -0.48 20.94
N LEU A 98 1.26 -0.96 20.37
CA LEU A 98 1.93 -0.37 19.19
C LEU A 98 1.29 -0.79 17.86
N VAL A 99 0.74 -2.00 17.77
CA VAL A 99 0.19 -2.55 16.53
C VAL A 99 -1.23 -3.06 16.73
N THR A 100 -2.21 -2.20 16.44
CA THR A 100 -3.61 -2.55 16.66
C THR A 100 -4.05 -3.79 15.86
N PRO A 101 -5.01 -4.56 16.39
CA PRO A 101 -5.59 -5.70 15.66
C PRO A 101 -6.15 -5.34 14.28
N GLU A 102 -6.60 -4.09 14.08
CA GLU A 102 -7.06 -3.59 12.78
C GLU A 102 -5.93 -3.50 11.76
N THR A 103 -4.81 -2.88 12.14
CA THR A 103 -3.62 -2.79 11.29
C THR A 103 -3.09 -4.16 10.92
N ARG A 104 -2.99 -5.08 11.89
CA ARG A 104 -2.57 -6.46 11.61
C ARG A 104 -3.47 -7.15 10.58
N ARG A 105 -4.78 -6.99 10.71
CA ARG A 105 -5.77 -7.55 9.77
C ARG A 105 -5.68 -6.91 8.38
N ALA A 106 -5.41 -5.62 8.30
CA ALA A 106 -5.33 -4.89 7.05
C ALA A 106 -4.03 -5.22 6.30
N VAL A 107 -2.88 -5.14 6.97
CA VAL A 107 -1.56 -5.49 6.42
C VAL A 107 -1.50 -6.97 6.09
N GLY A 108 -2.02 -7.83 6.96
CA GLY A 108 -2.11 -9.27 6.73
C GLY A 108 -2.91 -9.64 5.48
N ARG A 109 -3.67 -8.75 4.85
CA ARG A 109 -4.41 -9.05 3.61
C ARG A 109 -3.80 -8.42 2.36
N GLN A 110 -2.74 -7.62 2.51
CA GLN A 110 -2.10 -6.95 1.38
C GLN A 110 -1.49 -7.95 0.41
N GLN A 111 -1.64 -7.64 -0.87
CA GLN A 111 -0.92 -8.24 -1.98
C GLN A 111 -0.01 -7.18 -2.60
N TYR A 112 0.91 -7.61 -3.45
CA TYR A 112 1.91 -6.72 -4.04
C TYR A 112 1.28 -5.59 -4.87
N GLN A 113 0.20 -5.89 -5.60
CA GLN A 113 -0.55 -4.91 -6.39
C GLN A 113 -1.43 -3.93 -5.58
N ASP A 114 -1.61 -4.18 -4.28
CA ASP A 114 -2.39 -3.30 -3.40
C ASP A 114 -1.55 -2.14 -2.85
N LEU A 115 -0.23 -2.19 -3.07
CA LEU A 115 0.74 -1.27 -2.51
C LEU A 115 0.75 0.05 -3.26
N PHE A 116 0.89 1.13 -2.51
CA PHE A 116 1.10 2.45 -3.08
C PHE A 116 2.55 2.88 -2.81
N VAL A 117 3.20 3.45 -3.82
CA VAL A 117 4.63 3.79 -3.75
C VAL A 117 4.80 5.27 -4.08
N ASN A 118 5.47 5.99 -3.19
CA ASN A 118 5.85 7.39 -3.39
C ASN A 118 7.30 7.61 -2.91
N SER A 119 7.76 8.86 -2.87
CA SER A 119 9.11 9.20 -2.42
C SER A 119 9.42 8.82 -0.98
N ASP A 120 8.39 8.63 -0.15
CA ASP A 120 8.54 8.36 1.28
C ASP A 120 8.67 6.86 1.57
N GLY A 121 8.30 6.00 0.60
CA GLY A 121 8.42 4.56 0.72
C GLY A 121 7.28 3.81 0.04
N VAL A 122 7.07 2.59 0.51
CA VAL A 122 5.98 1.71 0.13
C VAL A 122 4.94 1.68 1.24
N MET A 123 3.75 2.15 0.91
CA MET A 123 2.61 2.27 1.81
C MET A 123 1.79 0.98 1.79
N LEU A 124 1.50 0.46 2.98
CA LEU A 124 0.58 -0.67 3.20
C LEU A 124 -0.67 -0.18 3.92
N ALA A 125 -1.82 -0.82 3.63
CA ALA A 125 -3.04 -0.68 4.41
C ALA A 125 -3.48 0.80 4.65
N ASN A 126 -3.57 1.58 3.57
CA ASN A 126 -3.99 3.00 3.61
C ASN A 126 -3.11 3.91 4.50
N GLY A 127 -1.81 3.60 4.63
CA GLY A 127 -0.87 4.44 5.39
C GLY A 127 -0.58 3.93 6.79
N ALA A 128 -1.18 2.80 7.18
CA ALA A 128 -1.01 2.24 8.51
C ALA A 128 0.40 1.71 8.75
N VAL A 129 1.09 1.22 7.72
CA VAL A 129 2.50 0.80 7.79
C VAL A 129 3.24 1.30 6.56
N TRP A 130 4.47 1.76 6.77
CA TRP A 130 5.38 2.19 5.73
C TRP A 130 6.64 1.33 5.75
N MET A 131 7.05 0.85 4.58
CA MET A 131 8.35 0.21 4.38
C MET A 131 9.24 1.09 3.52
N GLY A 132 10.53 1.17 3.86
CA GLY A 132 11.53 1.94 3.12
C GLY A 132 12.77 1.11 2.82
N ALA A 133 13.47 1.49 1.76
CA ALA A 133 14.83 1.03 1.50
C ALA A 133 15.79 1.86 2.36
N VAL A 134 16.36 1.23 3.38
CA VAL A 134 17.30 1.84 4.33
C VAL A 134 18.71 1.59 3.82
N CYS A 135 19.49 2.66 3.64
CA CYS A 135 20.88 2.55 3.22
C CYS A 135 21.74 2.03 4.38
N GLU A 136 22.61 1.05 4.09
CA GLU A 136 23.57 0.51 5.07
C GLU A 136 24.62 1.56 5.47
N ASP A 137 24.89 2.52 4.58
CA ASP A 137 25.78 3.65 4.82
C ASP A 137 25.40 4.91 4.00
N ASN A 138 26.22 5.97 4.14
CA ASN A 138 26.00 7.23 3.43
C ASN A 138 26.24 7.17 1.92
N ALA A 139 26.96 6.16 1.43
CA ALA A 139 27.16 5.96 -0.01
C ALA A 139 25.92 5.30 -0.64
N CYS A 140 25.16 4.54 0.14
CA CYS A 140 23.91 3.87 -0.26
C CYS A 140 24.10 2.99 -1.50
N GLU A 141 25.22 2.29 -1.57
CA GLU A 141 25.47 1.27 -2.61
C GLU A 141 24.66 0.00 -2.32
N ASP A 142 24.43 -0.28 -1.03
CA ASP A 142 23.62 -1.38 -0.52
C ASP A 142 22.50 -0.84 0.39
N SER A 143 21.33 -1.48 0.30
CA SER A 143 20.17 -1.17 1.14
C SER A 143 19.38 -2.41 1.53
N HIS A 144 18.66 -2.33 2.65
CA HIS A 144 17.69 -3.34 3.08
C HIS A 144 16.29 -2.72 3.22
N TRP A 145 15.27 -3.56 3.06
CA TRP A 145 13.90 -3.12 3.26
C TRP A 145 13.47 -3.34 4.71
N ALA A 146 12.99 -2.28 5.35
CA ALA A 146 12.54 -2.30 6.73
C ALA A 146 11.21 -1.55 6.91
N ILE A 147 10.51 -1.81 8.00
CA ILE A 147 9.40 -0.99 8.48
C ILE A 147 10.00 0.29 9.05
N ILE A 148 9.56 1.44 8.52
CA ILE A 148 10.07 2.76 8.92
C ILE A 148 9.04 3.59 9.68
N ALA A 149 7.76 3.23 9.62
CA ALA A 149 6.71 3.86 10.42
C ALA A 149 5.48 2.97 10.55
N ILE A 150 4.76 3.15 11.66
CA ILE A 150 3.43 2.58 11.89
C ILE A 150 2.48 3.71 12.34
N ASN A 151 1.30 3.81 11.74
CA ASN A 151 0.27 4.83 12.04
C ASN A 151 -1.10 4.18 12.19
N ASN A 152 -1.57 3.91 13.41
CA ASN A 152 -2.79 3.14 13.66
C ASN A 152 -3.70 3.64 14.79
#